data_AF-A0A192TBH5-F1
#
_entry.id   AF-A0A192TBH5-F1
#
_cell.length_a   1.000
_cell.length_b   1.000
_cell.length_c   1.000
_cell.angle_alpha   90.00
_cell.angle_beta   90.00
_cell.angle_gamma   90.00
#
_symmetry.space_group_name_H-M   'P 1'
#
loop_
_entity.id
_entity.type
_entity.pdbx_description
1 polymer ?
#
loop_
_entity_poly.entity_id
_entity_poly.type
_entity_poly.pdbx_seq_one_letter_code
_entity_poly.pdbx_strand_id
1 'polypeptide(L)'
;MTMADIIKMAALFLALNLLVFWVYFLDKQAARDGRWRISERTLLLLALVGGSLGAVAAQQLLRHKTRKEPFRSVLTAILVMHGALAAVLILSPQWRLYLLQSF
;
A
#
# COMPACT_ATOMS: atom_id res chain seq x y z
N MET A 1 -24.61 1.92 2.84
CA MET A 1 -23.28 2.40 3.28
C MET A 1 -23.46 3.81 3.82
N THR A 2 -23.35 4.01 5.13
CA THR A 2 -23.53 5.34 5.74
C THR A 2 -22.27 6.18 5.56
N MET A 3 -22.38 7.51 5.64
CA MET A 3 -21.22 8.41 5.56
C MET A 3 -20.15 8.08 6.63
N ALA A 4 -20.59 7.67 7.82
CA ALA A 4 -19.69 7.24 8.88
C ALA A 4 -18.88 5.99 8.50
N ASP A 5 -19.46 5.06 7.75
CA ASP A 5 -18.75 3.86 7.29
C ASP A 5 -17.65 4.20 6.28
N ILE A 6 -17.92 5.15 5.38
CA ILE A 6 -16.93 5.64 4.41
C ILE A 6 -15.74 6.26 5.14
N ILE A 7 -16.02 7.12 6.13
CA ILE A 7 -14.98 7.78 6.93
C ILE A 7 -14.13 6.76 7.69
N LYS A 8 -14.76 5.76 8.32
CA LYS A 8 -14.04 4.68 9.02
C LYS A 8 -13.10 3.90 8.10
N MET A 9 -13.57 3.53 6.90
CA MET A 9 -12.75 2.81 5.93
C MET A 9 -11.58 3.65 5.42
N ALA A 10 -11.83 4.93 5.12
CA ALA A 10 -10.77 5.86 4.71
C ALA A 10 -9.71 6.04 5.82
N ALA A 11 -10.16 6.19 7.07
CA ALA A 11 -9.26 6.31 8.22
C ALA A 11 -8.41 5.05 8.43
N LEU A 12 -9.00 3.85 8.30
CA LEU A 12 -8.28 2.59 8.40
C LEU A 12 -7.25 2.43 7.27
N PHE A 13 -7.62 2.79 6.04
CA PHE A 13 -6.72 2.77 4.90
C PHE A 13 -5.54 3.73 5.09
N LEU A 14 -5.80 4.94 5.59
CA LEU A 14 -4.76 5.91 5.91
C LEU A 14 -3.83 5.38 7.02
N ALA A 15 -4.40 4.85 8.10
CA ALA A 15 -3.64 4.29 9.21
C ALA A 15 -2.73 3.14 8.76
N LEU A 16 -3.23 2.24 7.88
CA LEU A 16 -2.43 1.17 7.29
C LEU A 16 -1.25 1.72 6.49
N ASN A 17 -1.47 2.73 5.65
CA ASN A 17 -0.39 3.33 4.86
C ASN A 17 0.64 4.06 5.74
N LEU A 18 0.21 4.73 6.80
CA LEU A 18 1.12 5.34 7.79
C LEU A 18 1.93 4.28 8.54
N LEU A 19 1.30 3.17 8.94
CA LEU A 19 2.00 2.05 9.57
C LEU A 19 3.08 1.48 8.63
N VAL A 20 2.74 1.21 7.37
CA VAL A 20 3.71 0.68 6.40
C VAL A 20 4.84 1.67 6.13
N PHE A 21 4.53 2.97 6.03
CA PHE A 21 5.56 4.01 5.94
C PHE A 21 6.52 3.95 7.15
N TRP A 22 5.96 3.83 8.36
CA TRP A 22 6.75 3.74 9.59
C TRP A 22 7.65 2.50 9.62
N VAL A 23 7.16 1.35 9.17
CA VAL A 23 7.97 0.13 9.05
C VAL A 23 9.17 0.34 8.11
N TYR A 24 8.98 1.01 6.98
CA TYR A 24 10.07 1.32 6.05
C TYR A 24 11.08 2.32 6.66
N PHE A 25 10.58 3.27 7.44
CA PHE A 25 11.41 4.20 8.20
C PHE A 25 12.27 3.48 9.24
N LEU A 26 11.69 2.53 9.98
CA LEU A 26 12.43 1.70 10.93
C LEU A 26 13.49 0.82 10.24
N ASP A 27 13.21 0.23 9.07
CA ASP A 27 14.26 -0.51 8.32
C ASP A 27 15.40 0.42 7.89
N LYS A 28 15.09 1.66 7.48
CA LYS A 28 16.09 2.67 7.13
C LYS A 28 16.97 3.04 8.33
N GLN A 29 16.38 3.20 9.51
CA GLN A 29 17.13 3.46 10.74
C GLN A 29 17.97 2.25 11.16
N ALA A 30 17.40 1.05 11.15
CA ALA A 30 18.12 -0.18 11.47
C ALA A 30 19.36 -0.37 10.57
N ALA A 31 19.25 -0.03 9.28
CA ALA A 31 20.38 -0.05 8.36
C ALA A 31 21.49 0.97 8.69
N ARG A 32 21.15 2.12 9.28
CA ARG A 32 22.13 3.14 9.70
C ARG A 32 22.83 2.74 10.99
N ASP A 33 22.08 2.12 11.90
CA ASP A 33 22.56 1.78 13.24
C ASP A 33 23.19 0.37 13.32
N GLY A 34 23.34 -0.31 12.18
CA GLY A 34 23.87 -1.68 12.11
C GLY A 34 22.98 -2.74 12.79
N ARG A 35 21.70 -2.43 13.01
CA ARG A 35 20.72 -3.32 13.65
C ARG A 35 20.14 -4.31 12.64
N TRP A 36 19.48 -5.34 13.16
CA TRP A 36 18.77 -6.33 12.34
C TRP A 36 17.74 -5.66 11.42
N ARG A 37 17.79 -5.99 10.13
CA ARG A 37 16.95 -5.40 9.09
C ARG A 37 15.73 -6.26 8.81
N ILE A 38 14.64 -5.61 8.39
CA ILE A 38 13.41 -6.28 7.99
C ILE A 38 13.64 -6.93 6.62
N SER A 39 13.16 -8.16 6.45
CA SER A 39 13.28 -8.86 5.17
C SER A 39 12.55 -8.09 4.05
N GLU A 40 13.11 -8.09 2.84
CA GLU A 40 12.49 -7.43 1.68
C GLU A 40 11.12 -8.03 1.35
N ARG A 41 10.97 -9.33 1.55
CA ARG A 41 9.70 -10.03 1.38
C ARG A 41 8.64 -9.46 2.31
N THR A 42 8.95 -9.23 3.58
CA THR A 42 8.00 -8.64 4.55
C THR A 42 7.58 -7.24 4.14
N LEU A 43 8.53 -6.39 3.72
CA LEU A 43 8.23 -5.03 3.26
C LEU A 43 7.32 -5.03 2.04
N LEU A 44 7.58 -5.89 1.05
CA LEU A 44 6.75 -6.04 -0.15
C LEU A 44 5.38 -6.64 0.16
N LEU A 45 5.28 -7.60 1.09
CA LEU A 45 3.99 -8.14 1.53
C LEU A 45 3.12 -7.08 2.21
N LEU A 46 3.71 -6.21 3.05
CA LEU A 46 2.99 -5.09 3.65
C LEU A 46 2.45 -4.11 2.60
N ALA A 47 3.26 -3.83 1.57
CA ALA A 47 2.81 -3.03 0.43
C ALA A 47 1.64 -3.71 -0.32
N LEU A 48 1.73 -5.03 -0.54
CA LEU A 48 0.72 -5.83 -1.25
C LEU A 48 -0.61 -5.92 -0.52
N VAL A 49 -0.63 -6.01 0.81
CA VAL A 49 -1.87 -6.13 1.60
C VAL A 49 -2.70 -4.83 1.61
N GLY A 50 -2.11 -3.70 1.22
CA GLY A 50 -2.84 -2.42 1.10
C GLY A 50 -2.03 -1.18 1.47
N GLY A 51 -0.77 -1.34 1.90
CA GLY A 51 0.11 -0.24 2.26
C GLY A 51 0.95 0.31 1.11
N SER A 52 0.59 0.07 -0.15
CA SER A 52 1.43 0.41 -1.30
C SER A 52 1.72 1.90 -1.44
N LEU A 53 0.78 2.78 -1.07
CA LEU A 53 0.99 4.24 -1.11
C LEU A 53 2.02 4.66 -0.06
N GLY A 54 1.89 4.15 1.17
CA GLY A 54 2.83 4.38 2.26
C GLY A 54 4.23 3.83 1.96
N ALA A 55 4.30 2.63 1.37
CA ALA A 55 5.54 2.01 0.94
C ALA A 55 6.28 2.83 -0.14
N VAL A 56 5.55 3.31 -1.16
CA VAL A 56 6.13 4.13 -2.24
C VAL A 56 6.53 5.51 -1.71
N ALA A 57 5.70 6.15 -0.88
CA ALA A 57 6.05 7.40 -0.21
C ALA A 57 7.32 7.25 0.63
N ALA A 58 7.44 6.18 1.41
CA ALA A 58 8.64 5.88 2.18
C ALA A 58 9.85 5.61 1.28
N GLN A 59 9.67 4.87 0.19
CA GLN A 59 10.73 4.59 -0.79
C GLN A 59 11.32 5.88 -1.36
N GLN A 60 10.46 6.82 -1.76
CA GLN A 60 10.86 8.09 -2.38
C GLN A 60 11.42 9.09 -1.36
N LEU A 61 10.67 9.38 -0.30
CA LEU A 61 11.04 10.39 0.70
C LEU A 61 12.29 9.98 1.49
N LEU A 62 12.40 8.70 1.85
CA LEU A 62 13.54 8.20 2.61
C LEU A 62 14.68 7.74 1.69
N ARG A 63 14.51 7.78 0.36
CA ARG A 63 15.45 7.21 -0.63
C ARG A 63 15.81 5.77 -0.28
N HIS A 64 14.82 5.00 0.14
CA HIS A 64 14.99 3.63 0.60
C HIS A 64 14.95 2.69 -0.60
N LYS A 65 16.07 2.03 -0.95
CA LYS A 65 16.10 1.00 -2.01
C LYS A 65 15.47 1.45 -3.34
N THR A 66 15.70 2.70 -3.75
CA THR A 66 15.14 3.30 -4.97
C THR A 66 15.74 2.74 -6.27
N ARG A 67 16.95 2.18 -6.19
CA ARG A 67 17.66 1.56 -7.33
C ARG A 67 17.89 0.05 -7.16
N LYS A 68 17.41 -0.54 -6.07
CA LYS A 68 17.66 -1.96 -5.77
C LYS A 68 16.61 -2.82 -6.47
N GLU A 69 17.07 -3.64 -7.39
CA GLU A 69 16.25 -4.71 -7.99
C GLU A 69 16.41 -6.02 -7.18
N PRO A 70 15.37 -6.87 -7.14
CA PRO A 70 14.05 -6.71 -7.77
C PRO A 70 13.06 -5.86 -6.96
N PHE A 71 13.49 -5.31 -5.81
CA PHE A 71 12.60 -4.62 -4.86
C PHE A 71 11.79 -3.49 -5.49
N ARG A 72 12.45 -2.62 -6.29
CA ARG A 72 11.79 -1.50 -6.96
C ARG A 72 10.74 -1.96 -7.96
N SER A 73 11.09 -2.93 -8.83
CA SER A 73 10.16 -3.44 -9.83
C SER A 73 8.93 -4.09 -9.19
N VAL A 74 9.13 -4.91 -8.15
CA VAL A 74 8.00 -5.56 -7.46
C VAL A 74 7.12 -4.53 -6.74
N LEU A 75 7.70 -3.55 -6.04
CA LEU A 75 6.91 -2.50 -5.39
C LEU A 75 6.11 -1.66 -6.40
N THR A 76 6.71 -1.36 -7.56
CA THR A 76 6.02 -0.65 -8.65
C THR A 76 4.88 -1.48 -9.22
N ALA A 77 5.08 -2.78 -9.44
CA ALA A 77 4.05 -3.70 -9.89
C ALA A 77 2.87 -3.78 -8.91
N ILE A 78 3.13 -3.81 -7.61
CA ILE A 78 2.09 -3.76 -6.56
C ILE A 78 1.29 -2.46 -6.66
N LEU A 79 1.96 -1.31 -6.78
CA LEU A 79 1.28 -0.02 -6.90
C LEU A 79 0.37 0.02 -8.15
N VAL A 80 0.89 -0.42 -9.29
CA VAL A 80 0.13 -0.47 -10.56
C VAL A 80 -1.07 -1.41 -10.43
N MET A 81 -0.89 -2.58 -9.80
CA MET A 81 -1.98 -3.53 -9.56
C MET A 81 -3.09 -2.89 -8.71
N HIS A 82 -2.76 -2.23 -7.60
CA HIS A 82 -3.75 -1.54 -6.77
C HIS A 82 -4.45 -0.39 -7.52
N GLY A 83 -3.70 0.38 -8.32
CA GLY A 83 -4.27 1.43 -9.17
C GLY A 83 -5.24 0.89 -10.22
N ALA A 84 -4.87 -0.21 -10.89
CA ALA A 84 -5.72 -0.88 -11.86
C ALA A 84 -6.98 -1.44 -11.21
N LEU A 85 -6.87 -2.08 -10.04
CA LEU A 85 -8.02 -2.56 -9.28
C LEU A 85 -8.96 -1.42 -8.91
N ALA A 86 -8.43 -0.31 -8.39
CA ALA A 86 -9.23 0.88 -8.06
C ALA A 86 -9.92 1.45 -9.31
N ALA A 87 -9.23 1.54 -10.45
CA ALA A 87 -9.79 2.00 -11.70
C ALA A 87 -10.94 1.09 -12.20
N VAL A 88 -10.77 -0.23 -12.16
CA VAL A 88 -11.83 -1.19 -12.54
C VAL A 88 -13.05 -1.02 -11.64
N LEU A 89 -12.87 -0.88 -10.33
CA LEU A 89 -13.97 -0.67 -9.38
C LEU A 89 -14.73 0.64 -9.61
N ILE A 90 -14.04 1.68 -10.09
CA ILE A 90 -14.64 2.99 -10.40
C ILE A 90 -15.34 2.97 -11.76
N LEU A 91 -14.70 2.41 -12.79
CA LEU A 91 -15.13 2.49 -14.20
C LEU A 91 -16.13 1.40 -14.61
N SER A 92 -16.13 0.25 -13.94
CA SER A 92 -17.11 -0.81 -14.17
C SER A 92 -18.08 -0.91 -12.99
N PRO A 93 -19.08 -0.02 -12.89
CA PRO A 93 -20.09 -0.09 -11.85
C PRO A 93 -21.07 -1.24 -12.07
N GLN A 94 -20.77 -2.23 -12.92
CA GLN A 94 -21.63 -3.40 -13.15
C GLN A 94 -21.98 -4.14 -11.84
N TRP A 95 -21.09 -4.13 -10.84
CA TRP A 95 -21.38 -4.58 -9.48
C TRP A 95 -22.52 -3.79 -8.81
N ARG A 96 -22.68 -2.50 -9.10
CA ARG A 96 -23.82 -1.68 -8.63
C ARG A 96 -25.15 -2.17 -9.21
N LEU A 97 -25.17 -2.68 -10.45
CA LEU A 97 -26.39 -3.19 -11.06
C LEU A 97 -26.79 -4.55 -10.47
N TYR A 98 -25.83 -5.44 -10.20
CA TYR A 98 -26.09 -6.71 -9.49
C TYR A 98 -26.56 -6.50 -8.04
N LEU A 99 -26.02 -5.48 -7.36
CA LEU A 99 -26.46 -5.09 -6.01
C LEU A 99 -27.86 -4.44 -5.97
N LEU A 100 -28.33 -3.89 -7.09
CA LEU A 100 -29.67 -3.28 -7.19
C LEU A 100 -30.75 -4.28 -7.62
N GLN A 101 -30.38 -5.43 -8.20
CA GLN A 101 -31.31 -6.52 -8.55
C GLN A 101 -31.49 -7.56 -7.42
N SER A 102 -30.66 -7.50 -6.38
CA SER A 102 -30.71 -8.42 -5.23
C SER A 102 -31.59 -7.90 -4.06
N PHE A 103 -32.45 -6.91 -4.33
CA PHE A 103 -33.50 -6.40 -3.44
C PHE A 103 -34.85 -6.39 -4.16
#